data_AF-A0A3C1YVE7-F1
#
_entry.id   AF-A0A3C1YVE7-F1
#
_cell.length_a   1.000
_cell.length_b   1.000
_cell.length_c   1.000
_cell.angle_alpha   90.00
_cell.angle_beta   90.00
_cell.angle_gamma   90.00
#
_symmetry.space_group_name_H-M   'P 1'
#
loop_
_entity.id
_entity.type
_entity.pdbx_description
1 polymer ?
#
loop_
_entity_poly.entity_id
_entity_poly.type
_entity_poly.pdbx_seq_one_letter_code
_entity_poly.pdbx_strand_id
1 'polypeptide(L)'
;RVFGRGNGSPVFGVQGMKVGINICSDLSVPESIECAAASGITVLVCPCNNMLPHALAEEWKSRHHDIRSRHAKAHGVWIVSSDVTGERDGRISYGPTSVIDPMGTVVAQVPLQEVGMVVAEIH
;
A
#
# COMPACT_ATOMS: atom_id res chain seq x y z
N ARG A 1 -13.22 -19.32 -7.92
CA ARG A 1 -13.20 -17.84 -7.75
C ARG A 1 -14.05 -17.54 -6.52
N VAL A 2 -13.46 -16.94 -5.48
CA VAL A 2 -14.13 -16.72 -4.18
C VAL A 2 -14.50 -15.25 -3.92
N PHE A 3 -14.03 -14.31 -4.76
CA PHE A 3 -14.34 -12.88 -4.65
C PHE A 3 -14.89 -12.29 -5.97
N GLY A 4 -15.83 -11.35 -5.83
CA GLY A 4 -16.25 -10.43 -6.89
C GLY A 4 -15.49 -9.10 -6.81
N ARG A 5 -15.43 -8.34 -7.91
CA ARG A 5 -14.77 -7.02 -7.93
C ARG A 5 -15.66 -5.99 -7.25
N GLY A 6 -15.09 -5.15 -6.39
CA GLY A 6 -15.76 -3.95 -5.88
C GLY A 6 -16.02 -2.92 -6.99
N ASN A 7 -16.92 -1.97 -6.73
CA ASN A 7 -17.32 -0.93 -7.68
C ASN A 7 -17.33 0.49 -7.07
N GLY A 8 -16.63 0.70 -5.95
CA GLY A 8 -16.56 2.00 -5.28
C GLY A 8 -15.23 2.20 -4.56
N SER A 9 -14.95 3.46 -4.22
CA SER A 9 -13.79 3.88 -3.43
C SER A 9 -14.30 4.67 -2.22
N PRO A 10 -14.55 4.00 -1.08
CA PRO A 10 -15.08 4.67 0.10
C PRO A 10 -14.05 5.62 0.70
N VAL A 11 -14.53 6.78 1.18
CA VAL A 11 -13.71 7.79 1.87
C VAL A 11 -14.21 7.96 3.29
N PHE A 12 -13.28 7.97 4.23
CA PHE A 12 -13.54 8.09 5.65
C PHE A 12 -12.95 9.40 6.19
N GLY A 13 -13.69 10.10 7.03
CA GLY A 13 -13.17 11.25 7.77
C GLY A 13 -12.48 10.78 9.06
N VAL A 14 -11.20 11.09 9.22
CA VAL A 14 -10.42 10.74 10.42
C VAL A 14 -9.65 11.96 10.87
N GLN A 15 -10.02 12.53 12.01
CA GLN A 15 -9.33 13.71 12.59
C GLN A 15 -9.13 14.87 11.58
N GLY A 16 -10.13 15.12 10.72
CA GLY A 16 -10.07 16.16 9.70
C GLY A 16 -9.39 15.75 8.39
N MET A 17 -8.73 14.59 8.34
CA MET A 17 -8.20 14.00 7.11
C MET A 17 -9.24 13.17 6.37
N LYS A 18 -9.10 13.10 5.04
CA LYS A 18 -9.88 12.19 4.19
C LYS A 18 -9.03 10.97 3.87
N VAL A 19 -9.48 9.80 4.31
CA VAL A 19 -8.75 8.52 4.19
C VAL A 19 -9.46 7.63 3.18
N GLY A 20 -8.73 7.18 2.16
CA GLY A 20 -9.17 6.15 1.21
C GLY A 20 -8.56 4.78 1.53
N ILE A 21 -9.17 3.72 0.99
CA ILE A 21 -8.68 2.34 1.15
C ILE A 21 -8.55 1.69 -0.22
N ASN A 22 -7.35 1.17 -0.50
CA ASN A 22 -7.11 0.20 -1.58
C ASN A 22 -6.66 -1.12 -0.95
N ILE A 23 -6.89 -2.25 -1.62
CA ILE A 23 -6.47 -3.57 -1.12
C ILE A 23 -5.46 -4.16 -2.09
N CYS A 24 -4.22 -4.32 -1.61
CA CYS A 24 -3.13 -5.02 -2.28
C CYS A 24 -3.02 -4.72 -3.78
N SER A 25 -3.53 -5.60 -4.65
CA SER A 25 -3.49 -5.51 -6.10
C SER A 25 -4.13 -4.25 -6.69
N ASP A 26 -4.99 -3.56 -5.94
CA ASP A 26 -5.61 -2.30 -6.39
C ASP A 26 -4.56 -1.25 -6.75
N LEU A 27 -3.41 -1.20 -6.08
CA LEU A 27 -2.32 -0.26 -6.43
C LEU A 27 -1.63 -0.57 -7.76
N SER A 28 -1.80 -1.78 -8.29
CA SER A 28 -1.33 -2.14 -9.63
C SER A 28 -2.32 -1.76 -10.73
N VAL A 29 -3.52 -1.29 -10.36
CA VAL A 29 -4.58 -0.84 -11.26
C VAL A 29 -4.71 0.68 -11.12
N PRO A 30 -4.18 1.48 -12.06
CA PRO A 30 -4.16 2.95 -11.94
C PRO A 30 -5.53 3.56 -11.58
N GLU A 31 -6.60 3.05 -12.18
CA GLU A 31 -7.96 3.55 -11.99
C GLU A 31 -8.42 3.48 -10.53
N SER A 32 -7.93 2.50 -9.76
CA SER A 32 -8.34 2.32 -8.36
C SER A 32 -7.87 3.48 -7.48
N ILE A 33 -6.60 3.90 -7.61
CA ILE A 33 -6.10 5.04 -6.84
C ILE A 33 -6.56 6.37 -7.44
N GLU A 34 -6.69 6.48 -8.77
CA GLU A 34 -7.22 7.68 -9.42
C GLU A 34 -8.63 8.02 -8.92
N CYS A 35 -9.50 7.02 -8.80
CA CYS A 35 -10.85 7.20 -8.25
C CYS A 35 -10.82 7.65 -6.77
N ALA A 36 -9.90 7.08 -5.98
CA ALA A 36 -9.74 7.44 -4.58
C ALA A 36 -9.22 8.88 -4.44
N ALA A 37 -8.18 9.25 -5.20
CA ALA A 37 -7.58 10.58 -5.23
C ALA A 37 -8.58 11.64 -5.71
N ALA A 38 -9.38 11.36 -6.74
CA ALA A 38 -10.44 12.25 -7.22
C ALA A 38 -11.51 12.56 -6.16
N SER A 39 -11.66 11.71 -5.15
CA SER A 39 -12.54 11.94 -4.00
C SER A 39 -11.92 12.88 -2.94
N GLY A 40 -10.69 13.34 -3.18
CA GLY A 40 -9.97 14.32 -2.36
C GLY A 40 -9.34 13.72 -1.10
N ILE A 41 -8.96 12.44 -1.13
CA ILE A 41 -8.22 11.83 -0.02
C ILE A 41 -6.85 12.50 0.14
N THR A 42 -6.38 12.59 1.38
CA THR A 42 -5.01 13.03 1.71
C THR A 42 -4.14 11.85 2.14
N VAL A 43 -4.77 10.75 2.58
CA VAL A 43 -4.11 9.52 3.00
C VAL A 43 -4.79 8.33 2.33
N LEU A 44 -4.01 7.44 1.74
CA LEU A 44 -4.45 6.13 1.28
C LEU A 44 -3.86 5.05 2.20
N VAL A 45 -4.71 4.25 2.83
CA VAL A 45 -4.27 3.04 3.55
C VAL A 45 -4.40 1.83 2.64
N CYS A 46 -3.41 0.93 2.68
CA CYS A 46 -3.38 -0.25 1.83
C CYS A 46 -2.94 -1.51 2.58
N PRO A 47 -3.89 -2.31 3.10
CA PRO A 47 -3.60 -3.66 3.53
C PRO A 47 -3.17 -4.53 2.33
N CYS A 48 -2.10 -5.29 2.52
CA CYS A 48 -1.43 -6.08 1.49
C CYS A 48 -1.27 -7.54 1.94
N ASN A 49 -1.27 -8.43 0.96
CA ASN A 49 -0.89 -9.83 1.14
C ASN A 49 -0.01 -10.24 -0.05
N ASN A 50 1.26 -9.84 0.01
CA ASN A 50 2.24 -10.14 -1.05
C ASN A 50 2.91 -11.50 -0.86
N MET A 51 2.13 -12.51 -0.50
CA MET A 51 2.57 -13.90 -0.39
C MET A 51 2.71 -14.52 -1.80
N LEU A 52 3.91 -14.41 -2.35
CA LEU A 52 4.25 -14.74 -3.74
C LEU A 52 5.23 -15.91 -3.80
N PRO A 53 5.31 -16.66 -4.93
CA PRO A 53 6.40 -17.61 -5.16
C PRO A 53 7.76 -16.91 -5.04
N HIS A 54 8.76 -17.57 -4.46
CA HIS A 54 10.07 -16.96 -4.13
C HIS A 54 10.68 -16.14 -5.26
N ALA A 55 10.78 -16.69 -6.47
CA ALA A 55 11.36 -16.00 -7.62
C ALA A 55 10.64 -14.68 -7.95
N LEU A 56 9.33 -14.64 -7.79
CA LEU A 56 8.52 -13.44 -8.01
C LEU A 56 8.63 -12.48 -6.82
N ALA A 57 8.61 -13.00 -5.60
CA ALA A 57 8.74 -12.19 -4.39
C ALA A 57 10.06 -11.39 -4.36
N GLU A 58 11.15 -11.97 -4.86
CA GLU A 58 12.45 -11.30 -5.03
C GLU A 58 12.41 -10.09 -5.96
N GLU A 59 11.68 -10.16 -7.08
CA GLU A 59 11.45 -9.03 -7.98
C GLU A 59 10.54 -7.98 -7.31
N TRP A 60 9.47 -8.44 -6.68
CA TRP A 60 8.39 -7.56 -6.24
C TRP A 60 8.71 -6.81 -4.95
N LYS A 61 9.67 -7.28 -4.14
CA LYS A 61 10.01 -6.64 -2.85
C LYS A 61 10.36 -5.16 -3.01
N SER A 62 11.06 -4.76 -4.07
CA SER A 62 11.35 -3.35 -4.39
C SER A 62 10.24 -2.70 -5.22
N ARG A 63 9.69 -3.43 -6.19
CA ARG A 63 8.67 -2.93 -7.12
C ARG A 63 7.41 -2.41 -6.40
N HIS A 64 7.03 -3.02 -5.28
CA HIS A 64 5.91 -2.53 -4.47
C HIS A 64 6.11 -1.07 -4.03
N HIS A 65 7.31 -0.72 -3.55
CA HIS A 65 7.62 0.66 -3.18
C HIS A 65 7.70 1.56 -4.39
N ASP A 66 8.30 1.13 -5.50
CA ASP A 66 8.36 1.97 -6.70
C ASP A 66 6.97 2.36 -7.23
N ILE A 67 6.01 1.44 -7.18
CA ILE A 67 4.62 1.69 -7.57
C ILE A 67 3.96 2.65 -6.58
N ARG A 68 4.07 2.38 -5.28
CA ARG A 68 3.49 3.21 -4.22
C ARG A 68 4.07 4.62 -4.23
N SER A 69 5.39 4.78 -4.34
CA SER A 69 6.07 6.08 -4.42
C SER A 69 5.64 6.89 -5.63
N ARG A 70 5.50 6.26 -6.81
CA ARG A 70 4.97 6.94 -8.01
C ARG A 70 3.55 7.43 -7.80
N HIS A 71 2.70 6.60 -7.22
CA HIS A 71 1.32 6.93 -6.90
C HIS A 71 1.19 8.05 -5.87
N ALA A 72 1.94 7.97 -4.77
CA ALA A 72 1.98 9.00 -3.74
C ALA A 72 2.35 10.35 -4.33
N LYS A 73 3.41 10.38 -5.16
CA LYS A 73 3.87 11.58 -5.86
C LYS A 73 2.88 12.11 -6.90
N ALA A 74 2.31 11.22 -7.70
CA ALA A 74 1.41 11.61 -8.79
C ALA A 74 0.11 12.24 -8.26
N HIS A 75 -0.37 11.78 -7.11
CA HIS A 75 -1.64 12.24 -6.54
C HIS A 75 -1.46 13.17 -5.33
N GLY A 76 -0.23 13.39 -4.87
CA GLY A 76 0.04 14.24 -3.72
C GLY A 76 -0.57 13.71 -2.42
N VAL A 77 -0.57 12.38 -2.24
CA VAL A 77 -1.19 11.70 -1.10
C VAL A 77 -0.17 10.89 -0.31
N TRP A 78 -0.39 10.77 0.99
CA TRP A 78 0.31 9.79 1.81
C TRP A 78 -0.14 8.37 1.46
N ILE A 79 0.77 7.41 1.43
CA ILE A 79 0.43 5.99 1.31
C ILE A 79 0.96 5.24 2.53
N VAL A 80 0.05 4.63 3.28
CA VAL A 80 0.36 3.81 4.45
C VAL A 80 0.03 2.37 4.11
N SER A 81 1.04 1.51 4.02
CA SER A 81 0.87 0.11 3.67
C SER A 81 1.16 -0.82 4.84
N SER A 82 0.34 -1.85 5.00
CA SER A 82 0.53 -2.92 5.98
C SER A 82 0.49 -4.25 5.26
N ASP A 83 1.59 -4.99 5.31
CA ASP A 83 1.76 -6.24 4.58
C ASP A 83 2.07 -7.39 5.54
N VAL A 84 1.71 -8.59 5.13
CA VAL A 84 2.10 -9.83 5.81
C VAL A 84 3.58 -10.09 5.58
N THR A 85 4.22 -10.86 6.47
CA THR A 85 5.63 -11.22 6.37
C THR A 85 5.83 -12.69 6.74
N GLY A 86 6.88 -13.31 6.18
CA GLY A 86 7.21 -14.72 6.42
C GLY A 86 6.81 -15.66 5.28
N GLU A 87 6.90 -16.96 5.55
CA GLU A 87 6.73 -18.02 4.55
C GLU A 87 5.50 -18.89 4.84
N ARG A 88 4.78 -19.28 3.77
CA ARG A 88 3.67 -20.22 3.84
C ARG A 88 3.46 -20.91 2.49
N ASP A 89 3.24 -22.22 2.49
CA ASP A 89 2.87 -23.02 1.31
C ASP A 89 3.81 -22.82 0.11
N GLY A 90 5.13 -22.77 0.35
CA GLY A 90 6.15 -22.57 -0.69
C GLY A 90 6.20 -21.14 -1.28
N ARG A 91 5.62 -20.18 -0.57
CA ARG A 91 5.59 -18.75 -0.91
C ARG A 91 6.18 -17.94 0.23
N ILE A 92 6.61 -16.73 -0.11
CA ILE A 92 7.17 -15.76 0.83
C ILE A 92 6.55 -14.38 0.60
N SER A 93 6.36 -13.65 1.69
CA SER A 93 6.18 -12.20 1.65
C SER A 93 7.34 -11.52 2.37
N TYR A 94 7.99 -10.58 1.69
CA TYR A 94 9.04 -9.75 2.30
C TYR A 94 8.47 -8.68 3.24
N GLY A 95 7.15 -8.50 3.28
CA GLY A 95 6.49 -7.54 4.16
C GLY A 95 7.00 -6.10 4.03
N PRO A 96 7.03 -5.48 2.84
CA PRO A 96 7.43 -4.07 2.64
C PRO A 96 6.40 -3.08 3.22
N THR A 97 6.00 -3.26 4.48
CA THR A 97 5.17 -2.38 5.30
C THR A 97 5.89 -1.06 5.47
N SER A 98 5.27 0.02 5.02
CA SER A 98 5.88 1.35 5.00
C SER A 98 4.87 2.49 4.99
N VAL A 99 5.37 3.66 5.38
CA VAL A 99 4.73 4.96 5.20
C VAL A 99 5.50 5.72 4.12
N ILE A 100 4.78 6.22 3.12
CA ILE A 100 5.33 6.98 1.99
C ILE A 100 4.66 8.35 1.96
N ASP A 101 5.47 9.40 1.86
CA ASP A 101 5.01 10.79 1.84
C ASP A 101 4.47 11.22 0.45
N PRO A 102 3.80 12.39 0.36
CA PRO A 102 3.29 12.92 -0.91
C PRO A 102 4.35 13.23 -1.96
N MET A 103 5.65 13.24 -1.63
CA MET A 103 6.75 13.40 -2.58
C MET A 103 7.23 12.06 -3.15
N GLY A 104 6.71 10.95 -2.62
CA GLY A 104 7.08 9.58 -2.98
C GLY A 104 8.24 9.02 -2.15
N THR A 105 8.61 9.67 -1.05
CA THR A 105 9.70 9.23 -0.17
C THR A 105 9.20 8.21 0.84
N VAL A 106 9.90 7.08 1.00
CA VAL A 106 9.67 6.15 2.11
C VAL A 106 10.20 6.79 3.39
N VAL A 107 9.33 7.23 4.29
CA VAL A 107 9.72 7.93 5.54
C VAL A 107 9.87 6.98 6.72
N ALA A 108 9.21 5.83 6.67
CA ALA A 108 9.35 4.76 7.66
C ALA A 108 9.05 3.40 7.02
N GLN A 109 9.82 2.37 7.37
CA GLN A 109 9.64 1.02 6.87
C GLN A 109 10.00 -0.01 7.94
N VAL A 110 9.17 -1.07 8.05
CA VAL A 110 9.56 -2.27 8.80
C VAL A 110 10.62 -3.02 7.97
N PRO A 111 11.74 -3.47 8.58
CA PRO A 111 12.72 -4.28 7.86
C PRO A 111 12.07 -5.47 7.16
N LEU A 112 12.58 -5.80 5.97
CA LEU A 112 12.00 -6.90 5.21
C LEU A 112 12.12 -8.22 5.98
N GLN A 113 11.10 -9.07 5.86
CA GLN A 113 11.00 -10.36 6.57
C GLN A 113 10.89 -10.28 8.10
N GLU A 114 10.70 -9.08 8.66
CA GLU A 114 10.49 -8.91 10.10
C GLU A 114 9.04 -8.56 10.43
N VAL A 115 8.58 -9.04 11.59
CA VAL A 115 7.33 -8.57 12.19
C VAL A 115 7.62 -7.27 12.93
N GLY A 116 6.85 -6.23 12.65
CA GLY A 116 7.05 -4.95 13.30
C GLY A 116 5.96 -3.94 12.98
N MET A 117 6.17 -2.73 13.48
CA MET A 117 5.30 -1.59 13.27
C MET A 117 6.15 -0.35 13.02
N VAL A 118 5.67 0.50 12.13
CA VAL A 118 6.20 1.85 11.94
C VAL A 118 5.13 2.88 12.30
N VAL A 119 5.58 4.03 12.78
CA VAL A 119 4.73 5.16 13.16
C VAL A 119 5.29 6.40 12.47
N ALA A 120 4.40 7.23 11.94
CA ALA A 120 4.74 8.52 11.35
C ALA A 120 3.67 9.55 11.71
N GLU A 121 4.08 10.81 11.85
CA GLU A 121 3.16 11.94 11.99
C GLU A 121 2.78 12.45 10.59
N ILE A 122 1.48 12.67 10.38
CA ILE A 122 0.91 13.14 9.12
C ILE A 122 0.23 14.48 9.41
N HIS A 123 0.55 15.49 8.59
CA HIS A 123 0.04 16.86 8.71
C HIS A 123 -0.75 17.25 7.45
#